data_AF-A0A2E1TMC7-F1
#
_entry.id   AF-A0A2E1TMC7-F1
#
_cell.length_a   1.000
_cell.length_b   1.000
_cell.length_c   1.000
_cell.angle_alpha   90.00
_cell.angle_beta   90.00
_cell.angle_gamma   90.00
#
_symmetry.space_group_name_H-M   'P 1'
#
loop_
_entity.id
_entity.type
_entity.pdbx_description
1 polymer ?
#
loop_
_entity_poly.entity_id
_entity_poly.type
_entity_poly.pdbx_seq_one_letter_code
_entity_poly.pdbx_strand_id
1 'polypeptide(L)' 'MREYIAAIVMIVFTSLCFWGMNVFGFQNNPHDILWSIGAGLALLIILLINVYIYFVICKETPWTWKNEESSGQDE' A
#
# COMPACT_ATOMS: atom_id res chain seq x y z
N MET A 1 5.50 -17.92 5.87
CA MET A 1 5.43 -18.31 4.43
C MET A 1 4.51 -17.41 3.62
N ARG A 2 3.34 -17.01 4.15
CA ARG A 2 2.41 -16.11 3.44
C ARG A 2 3.00 -14.70 3.27
N GLU A 3 3.81 -14.25 4.23
CA GLU A 3 4.48 -12.95 4.19
C GLU A 3 5.48 -12.86 3.02
N TYR A 4 6.19 -13.95 2.74
CA TYR A 4 7.10 -14.03 1.58
C TYR A 4 6.36 -13.93 0.24
N ILE A 5 5.19 -14.58 0.15
CA ILE A 5 4.33 -14.49 -1.04
C ILE A 5 3.78 -13.06 -1.19
N ALA A 6 3.36 -12.44 -0.08
CA ALA A 6 2.92 -11.05 -0.08
C ALA A 6 4.03 -10.12 -0.58
N ALA A 7 5.26 -10.29 -0.08
CA ALA A 7 6.41 -9.50 -0.50
C ALA A 7 6.68 -9.62 -2.01
N ILE A 8 6.66 -10.84 -2.57
CA ILE A 8 6.86 -11.05 -4.01
C ILE A 8 5.78 -10.35 -4.82
N VAL A 9 4.51 -10.51 -4.44
CA VAL A 9 3.38 -9.87 -5.16
C VAL A 9 3.48 -8.34 -5.08
N MET A 10 3.80 -7.78 -3.92
CA MET A 10 4.00 -6.33 -3.76
C MET A 10 5.16 -5.81 -4.60
N ILE A 11 6.29 -6.52 -4.67
CA ILE A 11 7.43 -6.14 -5.50
C ILE A 11 7.05 -6.13 -6.99
N VAL A 12 6.35 -7.16 -7.46
CA VAL A 12 5.88 -7.25 -8.85
C VAL A 12 4.91 -6.10 -9.17
N PHE A 13 3.92 -5.88 -8.32
CA PHE A 13 2.95 -4.79 -8.48
C PHE A 13 3.65 -3.42 -8.51
N THR A 14 4.51 -3.16 -7.53
CA THR A 14 5.24 -1.89 -7.41
C THR A 14 6.12 -1.65 -8.64
N SER A 15 6.81 -2.69 -9.13
CA SER A 15 7.64 -2.60 -10.33
C SER A 15 6.83 -2.27 -11.59
N LEU A 16 5.64 -2.88 -11.74
CA LEU A 16 4.72 -2.56 -12.86
C LEU A 16 4.23 -1.11 -12.78
N CYS A 17 3.91 -0.61 -11.59
CA CYS A 17 3.50 0.77 -11.39
C CYS A 17 4.63 1.75 -11.72
N PHE A 18 5.86 1.49 -11.27
CA PHE A 18 7.03 2.31 -11.62
C PHE A 18 7.33 2.31 -13.12
N TRP A 19 7.18 1.16 -13.77
CA TRP A 19 7.29 1.06 -15.22
C TRP A 19 6.22 1.93 -15.91
N GLY A 20 4.97 1.84 -15.47
CA GLY A 20 3.89 2.69 -15.96
C GLY A 20 4.19 4.18 -15.78
N MET A 21 4.65 4.60 -14.61
CA MET A 21 5.02 6.00 -14.35
C MET A 21 6.15 6.50 -15.26
N ASN A 22 7.12 5.64 -15.60
CA ASN A 22 8.16 5.96 -16.57
C ASN A 22 7.60 6.13 -17.98
N VAL A 23 6.70 5.23 -18.41
CA VAL A 23 6.05 5.31 -19.73
C VAL A 23 5.19 6.57 -19.85
N PHE A 24 4.48 6.97 -18.79
CA PHE A 24 3.73 8.22 -18.74
C PHE A 24 4.61 9.47 -18.63
N GLY A 25 5.93 9.32 -18.49
CA GLY A 25 6.86 10.45 -18.52
C GLY A 25 6.71 11.40 -17.34
N PHE A 26 6.38 10.89 -16.14
CA PHE A 26 6.29 11.73 -14.93
C PHE A 26 7.60 12.49 -14.63
N GLN A 27 8.74 11.93 -15.02
CA GLN A 27 10.06 12.57 -14.88
C GLN A 27 10.31 13.71 -15.89
N ASN A 28 9.53 13.82 -16.96
CA ASN A 28 9.82 14.74 -18.06
C ASN A 28 9.39 16.20 -17.77
N ASN A 29 8.48 16.42 -16.82
CA ASN A 29 7.98 17.75 -16.47
C ASN A 29 8.07 18.03 -14.96
N PRO A 30 9.28 18.05 -14.36
CA PRO A 30 9.44 18.21 -12.91
C PRO A 30 9.07 19.62 -12.39
N HIS A 31 9.01 20.62 -13.28
CA HIS A 31 8.60 21.99 -12.94
C HIS A 31 7.09 22.23 -13.07
N ASP A 32 6.34 21.27 -13.63
CA ASP A 32 4.89 21.39 -13.73
C ASP A 32 4.24 20.92 -12.42
N ILE A 33 3.59 21.85 -11.72
CA ILE A 33 2.92 21.61 -10.44
C ILE A 33 1.83 20.56 -10.59
N LEU A 34 1.07 20.59 -11.70
CA LEU A 34 -0.03 19.65 -11.89
C LEU A 34 0.50 18.22 -12.07
N TRP A 35 1.64 18.10 -12.76
CA TRP A 35 2.31 16.81 -12.97
C TRP A 35 2.96 16.26 -11.70
N SER A 36 3.54 17.14 -10.89
CA SER A 36 4.11 16.80 -9.58
C SER A 36 3.04 16.30 -8.60
N ILE A 37 1.88 16.97 -8.55
CA ILE A 37 0.73 16.55 -7.74
C ILE A 37 0.19 15.21 -8.24
N GLY A 38 0.06 15.05 -9.56
CA GLY A 38 -0.36 13.78 -10.17
C GLY A 38 0.56 12.61 -9.81
N ALA A 39 1.87 12.83 -9.84
CA ALA A 39 2.87 11.82 -9.46
C ALA A 39 2.74 11.45 -7.97
N GLY A 40 2.61 12.44 -7.09
CA GLY A 40 2.46 12.22 -5.65
C GLY A 40 1.17 11.46 -5.32
N LEU A 41 0.07 11.80 -6.00
CA LEU A 41 -1.23 11.14 -5.81
C LEU A 41 -1.20 9.70 -6.34
N ALA A 42 -0.53 9.45 -7.46
CA ALA A 42 -0.31 8.09 -7.98
C ALA A 42 0.50 7.24 -6.99
N LEU A 43 1.60 7.78 -6.43
CA LEU A 43 2.39 7.07 -5.41
C LEU A 43 1.59 6.75 -4.16
N LEU A 44 0.73 7.68 -3.71
CA LEU A 44 -0.15 7.46 -2.56
C LEU A 44 -1.14 6.31 -2.82
N ILE A 45 -1.74 6.26 -4.00
CA ILE A 45 -2.63 5.16 -4.39
C ILE A 45 -1.87 3.83 -4.45
N ILE A 46 -0.68 3.80 -5.05
CA ILE A 46 0.17 2.60 -5.14
C ILE A 46 0.51 2.08 -3.72
N LEU A 47 0.83 2.97 -2.79
CA LEU A 47 1.08 2.62 -1.40
C LEU A 47 -0.15 1.97 -0.73
N LEU A 48 -1.33 2.58 -0.87
CA LEU A 48 -2.57 2.05 -0.31
C LEU A 48 -2.91 0.66 -0.88
N ILE A 49 -2.69 0.45 -2.17
CA ILE A 49 -2.90 -0.84 -2.82
C ILE A 49 -1.89 -1.88 -2.29
N ASN A 50 -0.62 -1.52 -2.10
CA ASN A 50 0.38 -2.43 -1.52
C ASN A 50 -0.02 -2.90 -0.12
N VAL A 51 -0.44 -1.96 0.74
CA VAL A 51 -0.92 -2.27 2.08
C VAL A 51 -2.17 -3.17 2.02
N TYR A 52 -3.09 -2.91 1.09
CA TYR A 52 -4.25 -3.76 0.87
C TYR A 52 -3.88 -5.18 0.43
N ILE A 53 -2.97 -5.33 -0.54
CA ILE A 53 -2.46 -6.63 -1.01
C ILE A 53 -1.86 -7.41 0.15
N TYR A 54 -1.09 -6.73 1.01
CA TYR A 54 -0.50 -7.35 2.19
C TYR A 54 -1.58 -7.91 3.14
N PHE A 55 -2.58 -7.10 3.50
CA PHE A 55 -3.68 -7.55 4.37
C PHE A 55 -4.47 -8.72 3.76
N VAL A 56 -4.74 -8.68 2.46
CA VAL A 56 -5.45 -9.76 1.75
C VAL A 56 -4.68 -11.08 1.80
N ILE A 57 -3.36 -11.05 1.62
CA ILE A 57 -2.53 -12.26 1.56
C ILE A 57 -2.20 -12.80 2.95
N CYS A 58 -1.80 -11.93 3.87
CA CYS A 58 -1.45 -12.34 5.24
C CYS A 58 -2.70 -12.71 6.05
N LYS A 59 -3.90 -12.29 5.62
CA LYS A 59 -5.16 -12.48 6.37
C LYS A 59 -5.07 -11.96 7.80
N GLU A 60 -4.15 -11.03 8.06
CA GLU A 60 -4.05 -10.36 9.33
C GLU A 60 -5.21 -9.39 9.41
N THR A 61 -5.97 -9.48 10.50
CA THR A 61 -6.97 -8.47 10.83
C THR A 61 -6.25 -7.18 11.18
N PRO A 62 -6.72 -6.01 10.73
CA PRO A 62 -6.18 -4.73 11.18
C PRO A 62 -6.17 -4.70 12.71
N TRP A 63 -5.19 -4.01 13.29
CA TRP A 63 -5.08 -3.85 14.74
C TRP A 63 -6.42 -3.39 15.32
N THR A 64 -7.07 -4.26 16.08
CA THR A 64 -8.28 -3.94 16.83
C THR A 64 -7.85 -3.42 18.19
N TRP A 65 -8.23 -2.19 18.53
CA TRP A 65 -8.15 -1.76 19.93
C TRP A 65 -8.96 -2.75 20.77
N LYS A 66 -8.35 -3.32 21.80
CA LYS A 66 -9.07 -4.11 22.81
C LYS A 66 -10.09 -3.15 23.43
N ASN A 67 -11.37 -3.31 23.11
CA ASN A 67 -12.43 -2.65 23.88
C ASN A 67 -12.34 -3.21 25.29
N GLU A 68 -12.22 -2.35 26.30
CA GLU A 68 -12.07 -2.68 27.72
C GLU A 68 -13.35 -3.30 28.33
N GLU A 69 -14.02 -4.23 27.65
CA GLU A 69 -15.21 -4.91 28.15
C GLU A 69 -14.92 -6.31 28.73
N SER A 70 -13.65 -6.70 28.88
CA SER A 70 -13.27 -7.99 29.47
C SER A 70 -12.39 -7.87 30.72
N SER A 71 -12.61 -6.86 31.56
CA SER A 71 -12.04 -6.79 32.91
C SER A 71 -13.09 -6.94 34.01
N GLY A 72 -14.18 -7.67 33.72
CA GLY A 72 -15.31 -7.83 34.64
C GLY A 72 -15.98 -9.19 34.61
N GLN A 73 -15.30 -10.25 34.19
CA GLN A 73 -15.88 -11.59 34.25
C GLN A 73 -14.82 -12.68 34.40
N ASP A 74 -14.06 -12.60 35.48
CA ASP A 74 -13.42 -13.76 36.11
C ASP A 74 -13.74 -13.66 37.61
N GLU A 75 -14.92 -14.15 38.00
CA GLU A 75 -15.22 -14.56 39.39
C GLU A 75 -14.44 -15.84 39.73
#